data_AF-A0A507QLX9-F1
#
_entry.id   AF-A0A507QLX9-F1
#
_cell.length_a   1.000
_cell.length_b   1.000
_cell.length_c   1.000
_cell.angle_alpha   90.00
_cell.angle_beta   90.00
_cell.angle_gamma   90.00
#
_symmetry.space_group_name_H-M   'P 1'
#
loop_
_entity.id
_entity.type
_entity.pdbx_description
1 polymer ?
#
loop_
_entity_poly.entity_id
_entity_poly.type
_entity_poly.pdbx_seq_one_letter_code
_entity_poly.pdbx_strand_id
1 'polypeptide(L)'
;MDYLAQHTTIPVPRVLGHGKCAIGPYIVMTFVEGNPLSEYLRDPKQEMTCLNPQIPMSLLKKAYSGMAEIMLELSKLTFPYIGALERDDAGTWGIQKRPLTFNMNRLTQFSNIPPGVFAKKRFTNAADYFEELAKQHLYHLSVSTE
;
A
#
# COMPACT_ATOMS: atom_id res chain seq x y z
N MET A 1 -1.32 7.32 -9.35
CA MET A 1 -0.28 7.96 -8.50
C MET A 1 -0.36 9.48 -8.52
N ASP A 2 -1.06 10.06 -9.48
CA ASP A 2 -1.12 11.50 -9.74
C ASP A 2 -1.50 12.37 -8.54
N TYR A 3 -2.44 11.92 -7.70
CA TYR A 3 -2.78 12.66 -6.49
C TYR A 3 -1.58 12.87 -5.57
N LEU A 4 -0.80 11.82 -5.31
CA LEU A 4 0.42 11.91 -4.48
C LEU A 4 1.45 12.84 -5.13
N ALA A 5 1.65 12.73 -6.44
CA ALA A 5 2.58 13.59 -7.18
C ALA A 5 2.19 15.08 -7.12
N GLN A 6 0.90 15.39 -7.02
CA GLN A 6 0.38 16.77 -6.96
C GLN A 6 0.38 17.35 -5.55
N HIS A 7 0.26 16.51 -4.52
CA HIS A 7 0.00 16.95 -3.13
C HIS A 7 1.13 16.62 -2.15
N THR A 8 2.19 15.95 -2.60
CA THR A 8 3.34 15.60 -1.77
C THR A 8 4.64 15.81 -2.53
N THR A 9 5.73 15.89 -1.78
CA THR A 9 7.11 15.89 -2.31
C THR A 9 7.65 14.48 -2.57
N ILE A 10 6.86 13.43 -2.30
CA ILE A 10 7.29 12.05 -2.44
C ILE A 10 7.51 11.75 -3.94
N PRO A 11 8.71 11.30 -4.33
CA PRO A 11 8.94 10.87 -5.70
C PRO A 11 8.13 9.60 -5.98
N VAL A 12 7.15 9.71 -6.88
CA VAL A 12 6.31 8.59 -7.30
C VAL A 12 6.40 8.37 -8.81
N PRO A 13 6.32 7.12 -9.30
CA PRO A 13 6.24 6.85 -10.73
C PRO A 13 5.04 7.54 -11.36
N ARG A 14 5.23 8.14 -12.54
CA ARG A 14 4.13 8.67 -13.36
C ARG A 14 3.50 7.52 -14.13
N VAL A 15 2.18 7.41 -14.06
CA VAL A 15 1.43 6.42 -14.85
C VAL A 15 1.41 6.88 -16.31
N LEU A 16 1.88 6.03 -17.21
CA LEU A 16 1.91 6.26 -18.66
C LEU A 16 0.72 5.62 -19.36
N GLY A 17 0.17 4.55 -18.77
CA GLY A 17 -1.02 3.87 -19.26
C GLY A 17 -1.41 2.71 -18.37
N HIS A 18 -2.60 2.16 -18.55
CA HIS A 18 -3.07 0.96 -17.87
C HIS A 18 -4.10 0.24 -18.74
N GLY A 19 -4.35 -1.03 -18.47
CA GLY A 19 -5.29 -1.81 -19.25
C GLY A 19 -5.52 -3.20 -18.68
N LYS A 20 -6.05 -4.08 -19.51
CA LYS A 20 -6.22 -5.50 -19.23
C LYS A 20 -5.69 -6.32 -20.39
N CYS A 21 -5.03 -7.43 -20.09
CA CYS A 21 -4.61 -8.43 -21.07
C CYS A 21 -5.10 -9.82 -20.63
N ALA A 22 -4.74 -10.86 -21.37
CA ALA A 22 -5.19 -12.23 -21.13
C ALA A 22 -4.87 -12.76 -19.72
N ILE A 23 -3.85 -12.21 -19.06
CA ILE A 23 -3.40 -12.63 -17.71
C ILE A 23 -3.83 -11.67 -16.59
N GLY A 24 -4.57 -10.60 -16.90
CA GLY A 24 -5.09 -9.67 -15.90
C GLY A 24 -4.83 -8.19 -16.17
N PRO A 25 -5.11 -7.32 -15.19
CA PRO A 25 -4.87 -5.89 -15.30
C PRO A 25 -3.37 -5.57 -15.29
N TYR A 26 -2.96 -4.53 -16.01
CA TYR A 26 -1.59 -4.03 -16.03
C TYR A 26 -1.53 -2.51 -15.93
N ILE A 27 -0.39 -2.00 -15.47
CA ILE A 27 -0.05 -0.58 -15.41
C ILE A 27 1.33 -0.41 -16.03
N VAL A 28 1.48 0.60 -16.89
CA VAL A 28 2.75 1.07 -17.43
C VAL A 28 3.08 2.40 -16.74
N MET A 29 4.26 2.50 -16.17
CA MET A 29 4.71 3.67 -15.42
C MET A 29 6.17 3.99 -15.70
N THR A 30 6.59 5.22 -15.40
CA THR A 30 7.99 5.63 -15.52
C THR A 30 8.86 4.82 -14.55
N PHE A 31 10.08 4.50 -14.97
CA PHE A 31 11.08 3.93 -14.09
C PHE A 31 11.61 5.02 -13.12
N VAL A 32 11.73 4.67 -11.84
CA VAL A 32 12.39 5.52 -10.84
C VAL A 32 13.74 4.89 -10.55
N GLU A 33 14.80 5.59 -10.93
CA GLU A 33 16.17 5.12 -10.74
C GLU A 33 16.54 5.11 -9.25
N GLY A 34 17.16 4.01 -8.81
CA GLY A 34 17.62 3.83 -7.44
C GLY A 34 17.72 2.36 -7.07
N ASN A 35 18.34 2.08 -5.91
CA ASN A 35 18.35 0.74 -5.33
C ASN A 35 17.35 0.66 -4.18
N PRO A 36 16.71 -0.50 -3.98
CA PRO A 36 15.87 -0.75 -2.81
C PRO A 36 16.60 -0.44 -1.50
N LEU A 37 15.93 0.29 -0.59
CA LEU A 37 16.53 0.62 0.72
C LEU A 37 16.96 -0.63 1.49
N SER A 38 16.24 -1.75 1.33
CA SER A 38 16.57 -3.04 1.94
C SER A 38 17.96 -3.54 1.56
N GLU A 39 18.48 -3.24 0.37
CA GLU A 39 19.82 -3.68 -0.04
C GLU A 39 20.93 -2.98 0.76
N TYR A 40 20.69 -1.73 1.18
CA TYR A 40 21.61 -1.00 2.04
C TYR A 40 21.51 -1.40 3.52
N LEU A 41 20.34 -1.88 3.94
CA LEU A 41 20.07 -2.22 5.34
C LEU A 41 20.38 -3.68 5.68
N ARG A 42 20.30 -4.59 4.70
CA ARG A 42 20.41 -6.03 4.92
C ARG A 42 21.82 -6.45 5.32
N ASP A 43 21.90 -7.45 6.20
CA ASP A 43 23.13 -8.20 6.46
C ASP A 43 23.47 -9.08 5.23
N PRO A 44 24.60 -8.83 4.53
CA PRO A 44 24.99 -9.63 3.37
C PRO A 44 25.34 -11.08 3.72
N LYS A 45 25.58 -11.38 5.01
CA LYS A 45 25.94 -12.74 5.47
C LYS A 45 24.73 -13.62 5.75
N GLN A 46 23.54 -13.04 5.82
CA GLN A 46 22.30 -13.74 6.14
C GLN A 46 21.51 -13.98 4.85
N GLU A 47 21.03 -15.20 4.67
CA GLU A 47 20.08 -15.52 3.59
C GLU A 47 18.73 -14.84 3.82
N MET A 48 18.32 -14.71 5.08
CA MET A 48 17.13 -13.96 5.48
C MET A 48 17.40 -12.46 5.49
N THR A 49 16.36 -11.67 5.22
CA THR A 49 16.45 -10.20 5.24
C THR A 49 16.46 -9.72 6.69
N CYS A 50 17.64 -9.66 7.29
CA CYS A 50 17.87 -9.12 8.63
C CYS A 50 18.67 -7.82 8.54
N LEU A 51 18.44 -6.89 9.48
CA LEU A 51 19.24 -5.66 9.57
C LEU A 51 20.70 -6.01 9.87
N ASN A 52 21.64 -5.43 9.11
CA ASN A 52 23.07 -5.58 9.35
C ASN A 52 23.44 -5.03 10.74
N PRO A 53 23.93 -5.86 11.67
CA PRO A 53 24.27 -5.41 13.03
C PRO A 53 25.46 -4.45 13.05
N GLN A 54 26.26 -4.41 11.98
CA GLN A 54 27.41 -3.53 11.82
C GLN A 54 27.09 -2.30 10.93
N ILE A 55 25.81 -2.03 10.67
CA ILE A 55 25.42 -0.87 9.85
C ILE A 55 25.89 0.43 10.52
N PRO A 56 26.50 1.37 9.77
CA PRO A 56 26.83 2.67 10.31
C PRO A 56 25.58 3.38 10.83
N MET A 57 25.64 3.88 12.07
CA MET A 57 24.51 4.59 12.69
C MET A 57 24.04 5.79 11.86
N SER A 58 24.97 6.47 11.17
CA SER A 58 24.65 7.57 10.25
C SER A 58 23.78 7.13 9.06
N LEU A 59 24.06 5.96 8.48
CA LEU A 59 23.27 5.38 7.40
C LEU A 59 21.89 4.97 7.90
N LEU A 60 21.84 4.32 9.06
CA LEU A 60 20.58 3.92 9.69
C LEU A 60 19.70 5.13 9.99
N LYS A 61 20.27 6.18 10.59
CA LYS A 61 19.57 7.45 10.86
C LYS A 61 19.04 8.05 9.57
N LYS A 62 19.84 8.12 8.51
CA LYS A 62 19.41 8.65 7.20
C LYS A 62 18.24 7.85 6.61
N ALA A 63 18.30 6.51 6.69
CA ALA A 63 17.22 5.63 6.24
C ALA A 63 15.91 5.90 7.00
N TYR A 64 15.95 5.93 8.32
CA TYR A 64 14.77 6.19 9.15
C TYR A 64 14.24 7.62 8.99
N SER A 65 15.11 8.62 8.82
CA SER A 65 14.69 9.99 8.50
C SER A 65 13.92 10.04 7.18
N GLY A 66 14.41 9.42 6.10
CA GLY A 66 13.69 9.37 4.83
C GLY A 66 12.35 8.63 4.92
N MET A 67 12.28 7.52 5.67
CA MET A 67 11.02 6.82 5.93
C MET A 67 10.03 7.70 6.69
N ALA A 68 10.50 8.42 7.71
CA ALA A 68 9.67 9.34 8.48
C ALA A 68 9.16 10.52 7.65
N GLU A 69 9.99 11.07 6.76
CA GLU A 69 9.59 12.13 5.81
C GLU A 69 8.44 11.66 4.90
N ILE A 70 8.54 10.45 4.34
CA ILE A 70 7.46 9.85 3.53
C ILE A 70 6.19 9.70 4.36
N MET A 71 6.28 9.14 5.58
CA MET A 71 5.11 8.98 6.45
C MET A 71 4.47 10.32 6.81
N LEU A 72 5.28 11.34 7.06
CA LEU A 72 4.81 12.69 7.39
C LEU A 72 4.08 13.33 6.20
N GLU A 73 4.64 13.24 5.00
CA GLU A 73 3.99 13.73 3.77
C GLU A 73 2.64 13.04 3.54
N LEU A 74 2.58 11.72 3.71
CA LEU A 74 1.32 10.96 3.59
C LEU A 74 0.30 11.34 4.67
N SER A 75 0.74 11.61 5.90
CA SER A 75 -0.17 11.95 7.02
C SER A 75 -0.91 13.27 6.84
N LYS A 76 -0.37 14.19 6.01
CA LYS A 76 -1.01 15.47 5.69
C LYS A 76 -2.23 15.29 4.79
N LEU A 77 -2.30 14.18 4.07
CA LEU A 77 -3.39 13.88 3.15
C LEU A 77 -4.60 13.39 3.95
N THR A 78 -5.56 14.28 4.13
CA THR A 78 -6.77 14.00 4.91
C THR A 78 -7.98 13.84 3.99
N PHE A 79 -8.84 12.89 4.33
CA PHE A 79 -10.08 12.62 3.61
C PHE A 79 -11.21 12.34 4.58
N PRO A 80 -12.47 12.66 4.22
CA PRO A 80 -13.63 12.41 5.09
C PRO A 80 -14.04 10.94 5.19
N TYR A 81 -13.45 10.05 4.38
CA TYR A 81 -13.77 8.63 4.36
C TYR A 81 -12.51 7.78 4.25
N ILE A 82 -12.57 6.56 4.75
CA ILE A 82 -11.58 5.50 4.53
C ILE A 82 -12.03 4.68 3.32
N GLY A 83 -11.22 4.69 2.26
CA GLY A 83 -11.55 4.04 1.00
C GLY A 83 -10.47 4.27 -0.06
N ALA A 84 -10.77 3.88 -1.30
CA ALA A 84 -9.89 4.11 -2.43
C ALA A 84 -10.23 5.46 -3.11
N LEU A 85 -9.16 6.17 -3.45
CA LEU A 85 -9.21 7.45 -4.15
C LEU A 85 -9.61 7.24 -5.61
N GLU A 86 -10.47 8.13 -6.08
CA GLU A 86 -10.92 8.20 -7.46
C GLU A 86 -10.94 9.67 -7.90
N ARG A 87 -10.68 9.89 -9.19
CA ARG A 87 -10.87 11.16 -9.85
C ARG A 87 -12.15 11.10 -10.65
N ASP A 88 -13.09 12.01 -10.38
CA ASP A 88 -14.33 12.08 -11.13
C ASP A 88 -14.14 12.72 -12.52
N ASP A 89 -15.20 12.73 -13.31
CA ASP A 89 -15.21 13.30 -14.67
C ASP A 89 -14.93 14.81 -14.68
N ALA A 90 -15.21 15.51 -13.57
CA ALA A 90 -14.88 16.92 -13.39
C ALA A 90 -13.42 17.14 -12.97
N GLY A 91 -12.65 16.05 -12.79
CA GLY A 91 -11.25 16.10 -12.41
C GLY A 91 -11.01 16.27 -10.91
N THR A 92 -12.06 16.20 -10.08
CA THR A 92 -11.99 16.35 -8.62
C THR A 92 -11.66 15.01 -7.97
N TRP A 93 -10.79 15.06 -6.96
CA TRP A 93 -10.39 13.88 -6.20
C TRP A 93 -11.34 13.61 -5.04
N GLY A 94 -11.73 12.34 -4.86
CA GLY A 94 -12.58 11.93 -3.75
C GLY A 94 -12.45 10.45 -3.42
N ILE A 95 -12.91 10.07 -2.23
CA ILE A 95 -12.93 8.67 -1.80
C ILE A 95 -14.28 8.06 -2.16
N GLN A 96 -14.34 7.38 -3.31
CA GLN A 96 -15.60 6.86 -3.87
C GLN A 96 -15.70 5.33 -3.84
N LYS A 97 -14.57 4.63 -3.67
CA LYS A 97 -14.50 3.18 -3.71
C LYS A 97 -14.13 2.59 -2.35
N ARG A 98 -14.38 1.28 -2.19
CA ARG A 98 -13.93 0.50 -1.03
C ARG A 98 -12.41 0.62 -0.84
N PRO A 99 -11.89 0.46 0.39
CA PRO A 99 -10.45 0.30 0.58
C PRO A 99 -9.90 -0.82 -0.30
N LEU A 100 -8.72 -0.59 -0.89
CA LEU A 100 -7.96 -1.59 -1.63
C LEU A 100 -6.66 -1.83 -0.88
N THR A 101 -6.66 -2.79 0.04
CA THR A 101 -5.52 -3.02 0.94
C THR A 101 -4.64 -4.16 0.44
N PHE A 102 -3.36 -4.09 0.81
CA PHE A 102 -2.43 -5.20 0.58
C PHE A 102 -2.92 -6.49 1.25
N ASN A 103 -3.52 -6.40 2.45
CA ASN A 103 -4.05 -7.56 3.16
C ASN A 103 -5.15 -8.27 2.36
N MET A 104 -6.12 -7.52 1.81
CA MET A 104 -7.17 -8.10 0.95
C MET A 104 -6.57 -8.87 -0.24
N ASN A 105 -5.54 -8.29 -0.88
CA ASN A 105 -4.85 -8.95 -1.99
C ASN A 105 -4.14 -10.25 -1.54
N ARG A 106 -3.47 -10.23 -0.39
CA ARG A 106 -2.79 -11.41 0.18
C ARG A 106 -3.77 -12.52 0.55
N LEU A 107 -4.87 -12.18 1.21
CA LEU A 107 -5.92 -13.15 1.58
C LEU A 107 -6.54 -13.83 0.36
N THR A 108 -6.81 -13.07 -0.70
CA THR A 108 -7.30 -13.66 -1.95
C THR A 108 -6.24 -14.53 -2.63
N GLN A 109 -4.98 -14.11 -2.63
CA GLN A 109 -3.93 -14.83 -3.35
C GLN A 109 -3.50 -16.13 -2.65
N PHE A 110 -3.43 -16.14 -1.31
CA PHE A 110 -2.81 -17.24 -0.56
C PHE A 110 -3.77 -18.04 0.30
N SER A 111 -5.00 -17.58 0.50
CA SER A 111 -5.94 -18.20 1.44
C SER A 111 -7.28 -18.61 0.80
N ASN A 112 -7.36 -18.61 -0.53
CA ASN A 112 -8.59 -18.91 -1.29
C ASN A 112 -9.82 -18.08 -0.88
N ILE A 113 -9.62 -16.92 -0.27
CA ILE A 113 -10.73 -16.04 0.14
C ILE A 113 -11.20 -15.23 -1.06
N PRO A 114 -12.45 -15.40 -1.53
CA PRO A 114 -12.91 -14.71 -2.72
C PRO A 114 -13.08 -13.20 -2.45
N PRO A 115 -12.76 -12.30 -3.41
CA PRO A 115 -12.88 -10.85 -3.24
C PRO A 115 -14.27 -10.32 -2.88
N GLY A 116 -15.29 -11.15 -3.03
CA GLY A 116 -16.68 -10.85 -2.69
C GLY A 116 -16.96 -10.83 -1.18
N VAL A 117 -16.10 -11.47 -0.37
CA VAL A 117 -16.22 -11.50 1.10
C VAL A 117 -15.94 -10.13 1.71
N PHE A 118 -15.02 -9.37 1.10
CA PHE A 118 -14.64 -8.06 1.61
C PHE A 118 -15.73 -7.01 1.39
N ALA A 119 -15.88 -6.11 2.36
CA ALA A 119 -16.79 -4.97 2.25
C ALA A 119 -16.63 -4.22 0.92
N LYS A 120 -17.76 -3.90 0.29
CA LYS A 120 -17.83 -3.11 -0.96
C LYS A 120 -18.05 -1.62 -0.74
N LYS A 121 -18.09 -1.18 0.52
CA LYS A 121 -18.33 0.21 0.94
C LYS A 121 -17.04 0.92 1.31
N ARG A 122 -17.08 2.25 1.27
CA ARG A 122 -16.17 3.13 2.03
C ARG A 122 -16.66 3.27 3.47
N PHE A 123 -15.80 3.73 4.36
CA PHE A 123 -16.12 3.88 5.78
C PHE A 123 -16.03 5.35 6.19
N THR A 124 -16.96 5.81 7.03
CA THR A 124 -16.98 7.18 7.57
C THR A 124 -16.13 7.34 8.82
N ASN A 125 -15.84 6.24 9.51
CA ASN A 125 -15.12 6.25 10.78
C ASN A 125 -14.19 5.01 10.89
N ALA A 126 -13.23 5.11 11.81
CA ALA A 126 -12.23 4.07 12.01
C ALA A 126 -12.80 2.81 12.69
N ALA A 127 -13.83 2.95 13.54
CA ALA A 127 -14.40 1.81 14.26
C ALA A 127 -15.02 0.79 13.30
N ASP A 128 -15.88 1.24 12.38
CA ASP A 128 -16.49 0.37 11.36
C ASP A 128 -15.44 -0.26 10.44
N TYR A 129 -14.36 0.47 10.14
CA TYR A 129 -13.27 -0.05 9.33
C TYR A 129 -12.46 -1.11 10.07
N PHE A 130 -12.15 -0.91 11.36
CA PHE A 130 -11.47 -1.91 12.17
C PHE A 130 -12.32 -3.14 12.42
N GLU A 131 -13.64 -2.99 12.55
CA GLU A 131 -14.56 -4.13 12.61
C GLU A 131 -14.49 -4.95 11.31
N GLU A 132 -14.44 -4.31 10.13
CA GLU A 132 -14.23 -5.01 8.87
C GLU A 132 -12.89 -5.75 8.84
N LEU A 133 -11.79 -5.13 9.28
CA LEU A 133 -10.49 -5.82 9.33
C LEU A 133 -10.52 -7.03 10.27
N ALA A 134 -11.18 -6.91 11.43
CA ALA A 134 -11.35 -8.03 12.36
C ALA A 134 -12.15 -9.18 11.72
N LYS A 135 -13.24 -8.87 10.99
CA LYS A 135 -14.02 -9.87 10.24
C LYS A 135 -13.16 -10.58 9.19
N GLN A 136 -12.31 -9.86 8.47
CA GLN A 136 -11.39 -10.46 7.50
C GLN A 136 -10.43 -11.46 8.16
N HIS A 137 -9.87 -11.10 9.31
CA HIS A 137 -8.96 -11.99 10.05
C HIS A 137 -9.67 -13.21 10.65
N LEU A 138 -10.87 -13.03 11.22
CA LEU A 138 -11.66 -14.14 11.75
C LEU A 138 -12.11 -15.10 10.65
N TYR A 139 -12.53 -14.58 9.50
CA TYR A 139 -12.89 -15.41 8.35
C TYR A 139 -11.68 -16.20 7.83
N HIS A 140 -10.52 -15.55 7.74
CA HIS A 140 -9.28 -16.23 7.39
C HIS A 140 -8.95 -17.37 8.35
N LEU A 141 -9.08 -17.13 9.66
CA LEU A 141 -8.86 -18.15 10.67
C LEU A 141 -9.82 -19.33 10.47
N SER A 142 -11.12 -19.08 10.26
CA SER A 142 -12.10 -20.17 10.11
C SER A 142 -11.85 -21.05 8.89
N VAL A 143 -11.41 -20.47 7.76
CA VAL A 143 -11.13 -21.24 6.54
C VAL A 143 -9.74 -21.88 6.54
N SER A 144 -8.85 -21.49 7.46
CA SER A 144 -7.51 -22.08 7.59
C SER A 144 -7.46 -23.28 8.53
N THR A 145 -8.55 -23.54 9.26
CA THR A 145 -8.68 -24.67 10.20
C THR A 145 -9.43 -25.88 9.61
N GLU A 146 -9.87 -25.78 8.35
CA GLU A 146 -10.43 -26.88 7.54
C GLU A 146 -9.36 -27.44 6.60
#